data_AF-A0A847VNP7-F1
#
_entry.id   AF-A0A847VNP7-F1
#
_cell.length_a   1.000
_cell.length_b   1.000
_cell.length_c   1.000
_cell.angle_alpha   90.00
_cell.angle_beta   90.00
_cell.angle_gamma   90.00
#
_symmetry.space_group_name_H-M   'P 1'
#
loop_
_entity.id
_entity.type
_entity.pdbx_description
1 polymer ?
#
loop_
_entity_poly.entity_id
_entity_poly.type
_entity_poly.pdbx_seq_one_letter_code
_entity_poly.pdbx_strand_id
1 'polypeptide(L)'
;MDPQLLHYYEAIERASADMLAAARAGHWDRVVKLEGACVLLISRLKQASEQPAAAGDRQASLDAARSKSRLMQRILVNDAEIRQLAEPWLATLDDALAGRRRTLH
;
A
#
# COMPACT_ATOMS: atom_id res chain seq x y z
N MET A 1 -10.31 -18.37 -4.32
CA MET A 1 -9.02 -17.67 -4.15
C MET A 1 -8.19 -18.50 -3.19
N ASP A 2 -6.92 -18.75 -3.50
CA ASP A 2 -6.04 -19.58 -2.66
C ASP A 2 -5.82 -18.89 -1.29
N PRO A 3 -6.06 -19.57 -0.14
CA PRO A 3 -5.74 -19.05 1.19
C PRO A 3 -4.31 -18.50 1.32
N GLN A 4 -3.35 -19.06 0.58
CA GLN A 4 -1.96 -18.56 0.57
C GLN A 4 -1.85 -17.14 0.00
N LEU A 5 -2.69 -16.78 -0.97
CA LEU A 5 -2.71 -15.42 -1.54
C LEU A 5 -3.24 -14.40 -0.56
N LEU A 6 -4.22 -14.79 0.27
CA LEU A 6 -4.74 -13.89 1.31
C LEU A 6 -3.67 -13.60 2.37
N HIS A 7 -2.87 -14.59 2.73
CA HIS A 7 -1.76 -14.41 3.68
C HIS A 7 -0.72 -13.40 3.19
N TYR A 8 -0.42 -13.38 1.89
CA TYR A 8 0.45 -12.34 1.31
C TYR A 8 -0.16 -10.94 1.45
N TYR A 9 -1.47 -10.78 1.20
CA TYR A 9 -2.14 -9.48 1.40
C TYR A 9 -2.10 -9.03 2.86
N GLU A 10 -2.29 -9.93 3.81
CA GLU A 10 -2.19 -9.63 5.25
C GLU A 10 -0.76 -9.22 5.64
N ALA A 11 0.25 -9.92 5.11
CA ALA A 11 1.65 -9.60 5.36
C ALA A 11 2.04 -8.23 4.77
N ILE A 12 1.57 -7.91 3.55
CA ILE A 12 1.78 -6.60 2.92
C ILE A 12 1.07 -5.50 3.72
N GLU A 13 -0.16 -5.73 4.15
CA GLU A 13 -0.90 -4.77 4.98
C GLU A 13 -0.15 -4.47 6.27
N ARG A 14 0.36 -5.49 6.96
CA ARG A 14 1.18 -5.31 8.16
C ARG A 14 2.46 -4.53 7.88
N ALA A 15 3.19 -4.88 6.81
CA ALA A 15 4.39 -4.15 6.42
C ALA A 15 4.10 -2.67 6.11
N SER A 16 3.01 -2.38 5.39
CA SER A 16 2.58 -1.01 5.09
C SER A 16 2.20 -0.22 6.35
N ALA A 17 1.57 -0.87 7.34
CA ALA A 17 1.23 -0.25 8.62
C ALA A 17 2.49 0.05 9.45
N ASP A 18 3.47 -0.86 9.47
CA ASP A 18 4.75 -0.64 10.14
C ASP A 18 5.56 0.48 9.46
N MET A 19 5.50 0.58 8.13
CA MET A 19 6.08 1.71 7.38
C MET A 19 5.43 3.03 7.76
N LEU A 20 4.09 3.07 7.84
CA LEU A 20 3.36 4.28 8.25
C LEU A 20 3.70 4.69 9.68
N ALA A 21 3.77 3.73 10.61
CA ALA A 21 4.17 4.01 11.99
C ALA A 21 5.59 4.59 12.07
N ALA A 22 6.53 4.05 11.29
CA ALA A 22 7.89 4.58 11.20
C ALA A 22 7.93 5.98 10.57
N ALA A 23 7.16 6.23 9.52
CA ALA A 23 7.05 7.53 8.87
C ALA A 23 6.49 8.60 9.81
N ARG A 24 5.42 8.29 10.56
CA ARG A 24 4.84 9.19 11.59
C ARG A 24 5.84 9.51 12.70
N ALA A 25 6.76 8.58 13.02
CA ALA A 25 7.84 8.80 13.97
C ALA A 25 9.08 9.48 13.36
N GLY A 26 9.09 9.80 12.06
CA GLY A 26 10.23 10.40 11.35
C GLY A 26 11.40 9.45 11.10
N HIS A 27 11.23 8.13 11.30
CA HIS A 27 12.29 7.13 11.15
C HIS A 27 12.44 6.65 9.70
N TRP A 28 12.86 7.53 8.79
CA TRP A 28 12.90 7.25 7.35
C TRP A 28 13.81 6.08 6.94
N ASP A 29 14.95 5.89 7.62
CA ASP A 29 15.80 4.71 7.40
C ASP A 29 15.07 3.39 7.69
N ARG A 30 14.15 3.41 8.67
CA ARG A 30 13.30 2.26 8.99
C ARG A 30 12.23 2.05 7.92
N VAL A 31 11.64 3.13 7.39
CA VAL A 31 10.67 3.07 6.28
C VAL A 31 11.30 2.39 5.06
N VAL A 32 12.50 2.80 4.64
CA VAL A 32 13.21 2.21 3.50
C VAL A 32 13.53 0.73 3.72
N LYS A 33 13.94 0.34 4.94
CA LYS A 33 14.18 -1.08 5.27
C LYS A 33 12.90 -1.92 5.15
N LEU A 34 11.77 -1.37 5.60
CA LEU A 34 10.47 -2.04 5.54
C LEU A 34 9.91 -2.08 4.11
N GLU A 35 10.16 -1.06 3.29
CA GLU A 35 9.82 -1.04 1.87
C GLU A 35 10.46 -2.24 1.14
N GLY A 36 11.74 -2.54 1.41
CA GLY A 36 12.40 -3.72 0.86
C GLY A 36 11.69 -5.04 1.19
N ALA A 37 11.18 -5.18 2.42
CA ALA A 37 10.36 -6.34 2.78
C ALA A 37 9.03 -6.38 2.03
N CYS A 38 8.39 -5.22 1.84
CA CYS A 38 7.15 -5.07 1.10
C CYS A 38 7.32 -5.45 -0.39
N VAL A 39 8.42 -5.02 -1.03
CA VAL A 39 8.78 -5.39 -2.40
C VAL A 39 8.88 -6.91 -2.54
N LEU A 40 9.58 -7.59 -1.63
CA LEU A 40 9.72 -9.05 -1.65
C LEU A 40 8.36 -9.76 -1.51
N LEU A 41 7.49 -9.28 -0.62
CA LEU A 41 6.14 -9.84 -0.45
C LEU A 41 5.27 -9.65 -1.70
N ILE A 42 5.32 -8.47 -2.33
CA ILE A 42 4.61 -8.18 -3.57
C ILE A 42 5.12 -9.07 -4.71
N SER A 43 6.43 -9.27 -4.84
CA SER A 43 7.01 -10.17 -5.85
C SER A 43 6.52 -11.60 -5.67
N ARG A 44 6.53 -12.12 -4.42
CA ARG A 44 6.03 -13.47 -4.12
C ARG A 44 4.53 -13.61 -4.35
N LEU A 45 3.74 -12.59 -3.99
CA LEU A 45 2.31 -12.54 -4.28
C LEU A 45 2.04 -12.66 -5.78
N LYS A 46 2.77 -11.90 -6.61
CA LYS A 46 2.62 -11.95 -8.08
C LYS A 46 2.89 -13.37 -8.60
N GLN A 47 4.01 -13.96 -8.22
CA GLN A 47 4.37 -15.33 -8.60
C GLN A 47 3.33 -16.37 -8.15
N ALA A 48 2.83 -16.25 -6.91
CA ALA A 48 1.80 -17.16 -6.41
C ALA A 48 0.46 -16.97 -7.14
N SER A 49 0.15 -15.76 -7.61
CA SER A 49 -1.12 -15.47 -8.30
C SER A 49 -1.18 -16.00 -9.74
N GLU A 50 -0.04 -16.33 -10.33
CA GLU A 50 0.07 -16.95 -11.65
C GLU A 50 -0.23 -18.46 -11.62
N GLN A 51 -0.29 -19.06 -10.42
CA GLN A 51 -0.60 -20.48 -10.28
C GLN A 51 -2.10 -20.73 -10.48
N PRO A 52 -2.49 -21.85 -11.14
CA PRO A 52 -3.89 -22.21 -11.30
C PRO A 52 -4.59 -22.30 -9.94
N ALA A 53 -5.66 -21.52 -9.77
CA ALA A 53 -6.44 -21.57 -8.54
C ALA A 53 -7.03 -22.98 -8.37
N ALA A 54 -6.79 -23.61 -7.22
CA ALA A 54 -7.45 -24.86 -6.87
C ALA A 54 -8.97 -24.67 -6.93
N ALA A 55 -9.67 -25.66 -7.51
CA ALA A 55 -11.12 -25.67 -7.56
C ALA A 55 -11.66 -25.68 -6.11
N GLY A 56 -12.20 -24.54 -5.67
CA GLY A 56 -12.68 -24.33 -4.31
C GLY A 56 -14.14 -23.90 -4.29
N ASP A 57 -14.75 -24.02 -3.11
CA ASP A 57 -16.13 -23.60 -2.86
C ASP A 57 -16.37 -22.14 -3.29
N ARG A 58 -17.51 -21.92 -3.97
CA ARG A 58 -17.93 -20.63 -4.51
C ARG A 58 -18.09 -19.60 -3.39
N GLN A 59 -18.66 -19.99 -2.25
CA GLN A 59 -18.88 -19.08 -1.12
C GLN A 59 -17.54 -18.64 -0.51
N ALA A 60 -16.65 -19.59 -0.22
CA ALA A 60 -15.28 -19.31 0.24
C ALA A 60 -14.51 -18.38 -0.71
N SER A 61 -14.71 -18.52 -2.03
CA SER A 61 -14.07 -17.63 -3.00
C SER A 61 -14.61 -16.19 -2.97
N LEU A 62 -15.89 -15.99 -2.67
CA LEU A 62 -16.48 -14.66 -2.52
C LEU A 62 -15.97 -13.96 -1.25
N ASP A 63 -15.87 -14.69 -0.15
CA ASP A 63 -15.39 -14.13 1.12
C ASP A 63 -13.90 -13.76 1.06
N ALA A 64 -13.09 -14.57 0.37
CA ALA A 64 -11.70 -14.25 0.09
C ALA A 64 -11.56 -12.99 -0.79
N ALA A 65 -12.43 -12.80 -1.79
CA ALA A 65 -12.40 -11.61 -2.64
C ALA A 65 -12.74 -10.32 -1.85
N ARG A 66 -13.72 -10.38 -0.95
CA ARG A 66 -14.06 -9.25 -0.06
C ARG A 66 -12.89 -8.92 0.87
N SER A 67 -12.27 -9.94 1.45
CA SER A 67 -11.12 -9.76 2.36
C SER A 67 -9.92 -9.15 1.64
N LYS A 68 -9.61 -9.64 0.43
CA LYS A 68 -8.59 -9.04 -0.45
C LYS A 68 -8.86 -7.55 -0.71
N SER A 69 -10.10 -7.20 -1.07
CA SER A 69 -10.46 -5.80 -1.36
C SER A 69 -10.24 -4.89 -0.13
N ARG A 70 -10.66 -5.34 1.06
CA ARG A 70 -10.43 -4.59 2.31
C ARG A 70 -8.95 -4.40 2.64
N LEU A 71 -8.14 -5.45 2.48
CA LEU A 71 -6.70 -5.37 2.72
C LEU A 71 -6.02 -4.40 1.73
N MET A 72 -6.39 -4.49 0.45
CA MET A 72 -5.87 -3.58 -0.58
C MET A 72 -6.17 -2.12 -0.26
N GLN A 73 -7.41 -1.80 0.15
CA GLN A 73 -7.79 -0.44 0.52
C GLN A 73 -6.93 0.08 1.68
N ARG A 74 -6.68 -0.74 2.70
CA ARG A 74 -5.82 -0.37 3.84
C ARG A 74 -4.38 -0.10 3.41
N ILE A 75 -3.81 -0.97 2.57
CA ILE A 75 -2.46 -0.78 2.00
C ILE A 75 -2.37 0.58 1.27
N LEU A 76 -3.33 0.86 0.38
CA LEU A 76 -3.34 2.10 -0.40
C LEU A 76 -3.50 3.35 0.47
N VAL A 77 -4.30 3.28 1.53
CA VAL A 77 -4.44 4.39 2.50
C VAL A 77 -3.13 4.63 3.24
N ASN A 78 -2.46 3.57 3.70
CA ASN A 78 -1.16 3.68 4.37
C ASN A 78 -0.11 4.31 3.45
N ASP A 79 -0.01 3.84 2.20
CA ASP A 79 0.94 4.37 1.21
C ASP A 79 0.67 5.84 0.86
N ALA A 80 -0.61 6.23 0.77
CA ALA A 80 -0.98 7.61 0.52
C ALA A 80 -0.53 8.53 1.66
N GLU A 81 -0.72 8.10 2.91
CA GLU A 81 -0.30 8.88 4.08
C GLU A 81 1.23 8.94 4.20
N ILE A 82 1.96 7.85 3.94
CA ILE A 82 3.43 7.86 3.90
C ILE A 82 3.94 8.89 2.90
N ARG A 83 3.33 8.95 1.70
CA ARG A 83 3.71 9.94 0.67
C ARG A 83 3.48 11.37 1.13
N GLN A 84 2.34 11.64 1.77
CA GLN A 84 2.06 12.97 2.35
C GLN A 84 3.08 13.39 3.41
N LEU A 85 3.54 12.44 4.23
CA LEU A 85 4.56 12.68 5.26
C LEU A 85 5.96 12.89 4.66
N ALA A 86 6.28 12.19 3.56
CA ALA A 86 7.58 12.27 2.90
C ALA A 86 7.73 13.52 2.01
N GLU A 87 6.62 14.02 1.46
CA GLU A 87 6.62 15.10 0.45
C GLU A 87 5.73 16.30 0.87
N PRO A 88 5.89 16.87 2.09
CA PRO A 88 5.03 17.98 2.54
C PRO A 88 5.19 19.25 1.68
N TRP A 89 6.34 19.39 1.02
CA TRP A 89 6.66 20.50 0.14
C TRP A 89 5.87 20.50 -1.18
N LEU A 90 5.26 19.37 -1.59
CA LEU A 90 4.39 19.32 -2.77
C LEU A 90 3.14 20.21 -2.58
N ALA A 91 2.54 20.19 -1.39
CA ALA A 91 1.40 21.07 -1.08
C ALA A 91 1.81 22.55 -1.16
N THR A 92 3.01 22.88 -0.70
CA THR A 92 3.54 24.25 -0.79
C THR A 92 3.85 24.67 -2.23
N LEU A 93 4.29 23.73 -3.07
CA LEU A 93 4.54 23.98 -4.49
C LEU A 93 3.23 24.24 -5.25
N ASP A 94 2.18 23.47 -4.97
CA ASP A 94 0.84 23.69 -5.52
C ASP A 94 0.31 25.07 -5.15
N ASP A 95 0.44 25.49 -3.89
CA ASP A 95 0.04 26.82 -3.42
C ASP A 95 0.85 27.94 -4.11
N ALA A 96 2.17 27.77 -4.24
CA ALA A 96 3.03 28.75 -4.91
C ALA A 96 2.72 28.90 -6.41
N LEU A 97 2.41 27.78 -7.10
CA LEU A 97 2.02 27.78 -8.51
C LEU A 97 0.61 28.32 -8.71
N ALA A 98 -0.34 28.02 -7.82
CA ALA A 98 -1.69 28.56 -7.82
C ALA A 98 -1.70 30.08 -7.54
N GLY A 99 -0.87 30.54 -6.61
CA GLY A 99 -0.67 31.96 -6.32
C GLY A 99 -0.10 32.74 -7.51
N ARG A 100 0.83 32.15 -8.27
CA ARG A 100 1.41 32.76 -9.48
C ARG A 100 0.39 32.93 -10.61
N ARG A 101 -0.56 32.00 -10.77
CA ARG A 101 -1.64 32.09 -11.78
C ARG A 101 -2.63 33.24 -11.55
N ARG A 102 -2.77 33.73 -10.31
CA ARG A 102 -3.70 34.82 -9.96
C ARG A 102 -3.17 36.24 -10.24
N THR A 103 -1.91 36.39 -10.65
CA THR A 103 -1.25 37.71 -10.79
C THR A 103 -1.10 38.21 -12.23
N LEU A 104 -1.74 37.56 -13.21
CA LEU A 104 -1.83 38.09 -14.57
C LEU A 104 -3.18 38.80 -14.73
N HIS A 105 -3.21 40.11 -14.44
CA HIS A 105 -4.23 41.06 -14.88
C HIS A 105 -3.57 42.12 -15.73
#